data_AF-A0A8K0NEY9-F1
#
_entry.id   AF-A0A8K0NEY9-F1
#
_cell.length_a   1.000
_cell.length_b   1.000
_cell.length_c   1.000
_cell.angle_alpha   90.00
_cell.angle_beta   90.00
_cell.angle_gamma   90.00
#
_symmetry.space_group_name_H-M   'P 1'
#
loop_
_entity.id
_entity.type
_entity.pdbx_description
1 polymer ?
#
loop_
_entity_poly.entity_id
_entity_poly.type
_entity_poly.pdbx_seq_one_letter_code
_entity_poly.pdbx_strand_id
1 'polypeptide(L)' 'MSSKYAFAKALKEVRFLFCQTSEQSAAVRSFITRAYPTMKKNNPQIPILIREAQGTVPRVYARY' A
#
# COMPACT_ATOMS: atom_id res chain seq x y z
N MET A 1 15.18 15.65 5.81
CA MET A 1 13.70 15.60 5.76
C MET A 1 13.28 14.28 5.15
N SER A 2 12.90 13.28 5.97
CA SER A 2 12.27 12.07 5.45
C SER A 2 10.88 12.45 4.96
N SER A 3 10.69 12.59 3.65
CA SER A 3 9.36 12.90 3.13
C SER A 3 8.43 11.74 3.51
N LYS A 4 7.32 12.09 4.18
CA LYS A 4 6.26 11.13 4.47
C LYS A 4 5.95 10.37 3.18
N TYR A 5 6.12 9.05 3.20
CA TYR A 5 5.86 8.13 2.08
C TYR A 5 6.90 8.04 0.95
N ALA A 6 8.15 8.48 1.14
CA ALA A 6 9.24 8.07 0.24
C ALA A 6 9.77 6.68 0.61
N PHE A 7 9.88 5.79 -0.37
CA PHE A 7 10.45 4.46 -0.19
C PHE A 7 11.97 4.49 -0.35
N ALA A 8 12.64 3.54 0.28
CA ALA A 8 14.08 3.35 0.10
C ALA A 8 14.36 2.86 -1.33
N LYS A 9 15.51 3.26 -1.91
CA LYS A 9 15.93 2.82 -3.25
C LYS A 9 16.07 1.30 -3.40
N ALA A 10 16.27 0.60 -2.28
CA ALA A 10 16.36 -0.85 -2.26
C ALA A 10 15.00 -1.53 -2.44
N LEU A 11 13.87 -0.81 -2.38
CA LEU A 11 12.56 -1.42 -2.46
C LEU A 11 12.08 -1.49 -3.93
N LYS A 12 11.82 -2.71 -4.40
CA LYS A 12 11.37 -3.02 -5.76
C LYS A 12 9.86 -2.99 -5.92
N GLU A 13 9.09 -3.44 -4.92
CA GLU A 13 7.62 -3.42 -5.00
C GLU A 13 6.98 -3.35 -3.61
N VAL A 14 5.81 -2.69 -3.51
CA VAL A 14 4.92 -2.80 -2.36
C VAL A 14 3.60 -3.39 -2.81
N ARG A 15 3.07 -4.36 -2.08
CA ARG A 15 1.76 -4.98 -2.34
C ARG A 15 0.88 -4.93 -1.11
N PHE A 16 -0.29 -4.34 -1.25
CA PHE A 16 -1.36 -4.34 -0.25
C PHE A 16 -2.34 -5.46 -0.57
N LEU A 17 -2.54 -6.38 0.38
CA LEU A 17 -3.60 -7.37 0.36
C LEU A 17 -4.63 -7.02 1.42
N PHE A 18 -5.90 -6.89 1.04
CA PHE A 18 -6.98 -6.63 1.98
C PHE A 18 -8.32 -7.07 1.41
N CYS A 19 -9.32 -7.19 2.28
CA CYS A 19 -10.70 -7.48 1.89
C CYS A 19 -11.48 -6.20 1.61
N GLN A 20 -12.29 -6.21 0.56
CA GLN A 20 -13.09 -5.05 0.14
C GLN A 20 -14.21 -4.70 1.14
N THR A 21 -14.76 -5.70 1.82
CA THR A 21 -16.00 -5.56 2.61
C THR A 21 -15.80 -5.79 4.10
N SER A 22 -14.81 -6.59 4.49
CA SER A 22 -14.57 -6.93 5.91
C SER A 22 -14.19 -5.70 6.75
N GLU A 23 -14.70 -5.64 7.97
CA GLU A 23 -14.38 -4.58 8.94
C GLU A 23 -12.90 -4.56 9.32
N GLN A 24 -12.28 -5.74 9.44
CA GLN A 24 -10.84 -5.89 9.70
C GLN A 24 -9.96 -5.16 8.67
N SER A 25 -10.46 -4.98 7.44
CA SER A 25 -9.75 -4.29 6.35
C SER A 25 -10.17 -2.82 6.17
N ALA A 26 -11.08 -2.28 7.00
CA ALA A 26 -11.58 -0.90 6.88
C ALA A 26 -10.48 0.15 7.09
N ALA A 27 -9.57 -0.09 8.04
CA ALA A 27 -8.43 0.80 8.30
C ALA A 27 -7.47 0.87 7.10
N VAL A 28 -7.18 -0.28 6.47
CA VAL A 28 -6.30 -0.36 5.29
C VAL A 28 -6.93 0.34 4.09
N ARG A 29 -8.23 0.16 3.86
CA ARG A 29 -8.97 0.88 2.81
C ARG A 29 -8.86 2.39 2.99
N SER A 30 -9.10 2.87 4.21
CA SER A 30 -9.03 4.30 4.57
C SER A 30 -7.61 4.87 4.47
N PHE A 31 -6.60 4.06 4.76
CA PHE A 31 -5.19 4.44 4.60
C PHE A 31 -4.82 4.60 3.13
N ILE A 32 -5.17 3.60 2.30
CA ILE A 32 -4.84 3.62 0.87
C ILE A 32 -5.49 4.82 0.18
N THR A 33 -6.77 5.11 0.44
CA THR A 33 -7.45 6.26 -0.19
C THR A 33 -6.78 7.60 0.11
N ARG A 34 -6.26 7.78 1.33
CA ARG A 34 -5.58 9.03 1.74
C ARG A 34 -4.11 9.08 1.33
N ALA A 35 -3.38 7.98 1.45
CA ALA A 35 -1.92 7.94 1.29
C ALA A 35 -1.48 7.55 -0.12
N TYR A 36 -2.32 6.90 -0.93
CA TYR A 36 -1.94 6.45 -2.27
C TYR A 36 -1.48 7.57 -3.21
N PRO A 37 -2.15 8.75 -3.28
CA PRO A 37 -1.71 9.82 -4.17
C PRO A 37 -0.31 10.35 -3.82
N THR A 38 -0.02 10.50 -2.52
CA THR A 38 1.28 10.98 -2.04
C THR A 38 2.37 9.92 -2.18
N MET A 39 2.07 8.65 -1.87
CA MET A 39 2.95 7.51 -2.12
C MET A 39 3.32 7.41 -3.60
N LYS A 40 2.34 7.53 -4.52
CA LYS A 40 2.61 7.40 -5.96
C LYS A 40 3.39 8.60 -6.50
N LYS A 41 3.08 9.81 -6.03
CA LYS A 41 3.82 11.04 -6.41
C LYS A 41 5.30 10.97 -6.00
N ASN A 42 5.59 10.47 -4.80
CA ASN A 42 6.95 10.38 -4.29
C ASN A 42 7.74 9.21 -4.90
N ASN A 43 7.06 8.17 -5.41
CA ASN A 43 7.68 6.95 -5.92
C ASN A 43 7.14 6.58 -7.31
N PRO A 44 7.50 7.33 -8.37
CA PRO A 44 6.96 7.10 -9.72
C PRO A 44 7.40 5.75 -10.30
N GLN A 45 8.63 5.32 -10.00
CA GLN A 45 9.25 4.11 -10.55
C GLN A 45 8.89 2.82 -9.79
N ILE A 46 8.45 2.93 -8.54
CA ILE A 46 8.17 1.75 -7.70
C ILE A 46 6.71 1.35 -7.92
N PRO A 47 6.43 0.10 -8.35
CA PRO A 47 5.08 -0.42 -8.42
C PRO A 47 4.46 -0.56 -7.02
N ILE A 48 3.31 0.08 -6.85
CA ILE A 48 2.44 -0.03 -5.67
C ILE A 48 1.22 -0.84 -6.11
N LEU A 49 1.17 -2.10 -5.69
CA LEU A 49 0.13 -3.05 -6.08
C LEU A 49 -0.97 -3.08 -5.03
N ILE A 50 -2.20 -2.81 -5.44
CA ILE A 50 -3.40 -2.95 -4.63
C ILE A 50 -4.08 -4.25 -5.07
N ARG A 51 -4.18 -5.22 -4.16
CA ARG A 51 -4.79 -6.53 -4.40
C ARG A 51 -5.88 -6.75 -3.38
N GLU A 52 -7.10 -6.82 -3.86
CA GLU A 52 -8.28 -6.99 -3.03
C GLU A 52 -8.83 -8.40 -3.20
N ALA A 53 -9.16 -9.07 -2.10
CA ALA A 53 -9.67 -10.43 -2.11
C ALA A 53 -10.62 -10.68 -0.92
N GLN A 54 -11.75 -11.35 -1.17
CA GLN A 54 -12.74 -11.64 -0.14
C GLN A 54 -12.18 -12.57 0.95
N GLY A 55 -12.49 -12.29 2.21
CA GLY A 55 -12.04 -13.09 3.36
C GLY A 55 -10.54 -12.99 3.68
N THR A 56 -9.77 -12.18 2.95
CA THR A 56 -8.33 -12.03 3.21
C THR A 56 -8.05 -11.09 4.38
N VAL A 57 -7.09 -11.49 5.21
CA VAL A 57 -6.57 -10.66 6.30
C VAL A 57 -5.72 -9.54 5.71
N PRO A 58 -5.85 -8.29 6.21
CA PRO A 58 -5.02 -7.19 5.76
C PRO A 58 -3.52 -7.50 5.95
N ARG A 59 -2.75 -7.49 4.86
CA ARG A 59 -1.30 -7.73 4.85
C ARG A 59 -0.61 -6.81 3.85
N VAL A 60 0.64 -6.46 4.16
CA VAL A 60 1.51 -5.68 3.27
C VAL A 60 2.77 -6.48 3.00
N TYR A 61 3.11 -6.61 1.73
CA TYR A 61 4.35 -7.24 1.28
C TYR A 61 5.25 -6.18 0.66
N ALA A 62 6.53 -6.25 0.99
CA ALA A 62 7.58 -5.44 0.39
C ALA A 62 8.61 -6.37 -0.22
N ARG A 63 8.99 -6.11 -1.47
CA ARG A 63 10.12 -6.78 -2.11
C ARG A 63 11.27 -5.81 -2.23
N TYR A 64 12.48 -6.28 -1.92
CA TYR A 64 13.73 -5.54 -2.07
C TYR A 64 14.54 -6.06 -3.28
#